data_AF-A0A940U407-F1
#
_entry.id   AF-A0A940U407-F1
#
_cell.length_a   1.000
_cell.length_b   1.000
_cell.length_c   1.000
_cell.angle_alpha   90.00
_cell.angle_beta   90.00
_cell.angle_gamma   90.00
#
_symmetry.space_group_name_H-M   'P 1'
#
loop_
_entity.id
_entity.type
_entity.pdbx_description
1 polymer ?
#
loop_
_entity_poly.entity_id
_entity_poly.type
_entity_poly.pdbx_seq_one_letter_code
_entity_poly.pdbx_strand_id
1 'polypeptide(L)'
;MKISGFSFGRNLIELDYPVVESITSVLPLVDEFIFNAGDSRDATTDLVRSISSPKLRIISSVWDDSLRKNGLIFSEQAKIAFHHCSGEWALFVNADEVIHEKDYEPIRKALQKYQDQAQILGLMFRYYHFDADFWSLNPWRYHKEIRLVRNDGRVEPCGDMSGFLAVADKRYLKSGPAERWAFSDAHIYHYGWVRKNPEIMLERNRRLEYYYHDDSYLRQNYGGKQEFDYEYYDALKEFRGTHPAVMEGRVARSSRFRKRRNRWLNFRFYKEVFTHGFKG
;
A
#
# COMPACT_ATOMS: atom_id res chain seq x y z
N MET A 1 9.63 24.08 -0.75
CA MET A 1 9.92 22.72 -0.28
C MET A 1 9.65 21.75 -1.41
N LYS A 2 10.63 20.94 -1.80
CA LYS A 2 10.46 19.92 -2.86
C LYS A 2 10.01 18.58 -2.26
N ILE A 3 9.06 17.91 -2.90
CA ILE A 3 8.51 16.61 -2.47
C ILE A 3 8.71 15.58 -3.59
N SER A 4 9.34 14.45 -3.27
CA SER A 4 9.40 13.29 -4.17
C SER A 4 8.28 12.30 -3.82
N GLY A 5 7.65 11.72 -4.82
CA GLY A 5 6.90 10.48 -4.70
C GLY A 5 7.79 9.31 -5.09
N PHE A 6 7.57 8.14 -4.51
CA PHE A 6 8.24 6.94 -4.99
C PHE A 6 7.44 5.66 -4.76
N SER A 7 7.71 4.68 -5.61
CA SER A 7 7.15 3.34 -5.51
C SER A 7 8.04 2.36 -6.28
N PHE A 8 7.69 1.08 -6.23
CA PHE A 8 8.36 0.03 -6.99
C PHE A 8 7.33 -1.03 -7.38
N GLY A 9 7.68 -1.89 -8.33
CA GLY A 9 6.83 -3.02 -8.64
C GLY A 9 7.37 -3.93 -9.72
N ARG A 10 6.82 -5.15 -9.72
CA ARG A 10 7.10 -6.18 -10.71
C ARG A 10 5.80 -6.95 -10.95
N ASN A 11 5.47 -7.25 -12.20
CA ASN A 11 4.35 -8.15 -12.54
C ASN A 11 2.99 -7.69 -11.97
N LEU A 12 2.73 -6.39 -12.04
CA LEU A 12 1.56 -5.76 -11.42
C LEU A 12 0.28 -5.95 -12.22
N ILE A 13 0.36 -6.14 -13.54
CA ILE A 13 -0.81 -6.32 -14.40
C ILE A 13 -1.42 -7.69 -14.18
N GLU A 14 -0.59 -8.73 -14.21
CA GLU A 14 -1.07 -10.11 -14.03
C GLU A 14 -1.68 -10.33 -12.63
N LEU A 15 -1.28 -9.52 -11.65
CA LEU A 15 -1.84 -9.51 -10.30
C LEU A 15 -2.91 -8.44 -10.08
N ASP A 16 -3.39 -7.78 -11.14
CA ASP A 16 -4.46 -6.78 -11.14
C ASP A 16 -4.29 -5.65 -10.09
N TYR A 17 -3.05 -5.19 -9.90
CA TYR A 17 -2.78 -4.01 -9.08
C TYR A 17 -3.24 -2.72 -9.78
N PRO A 18 -3.80 -1.74 -9.05
CA PRO A 18 -4.18 -0.44 -9.58
C PRO A 18 -2.99 0.53 -9.63
N VAL A 19 -1.89 0.12 -10.28
CA VAL A 19 -0.62 0.89 -10.28
C VAL A 19 -0.75 2.26 -10.95
N VAL A 20 -1.53 2.34 -12.03
CA VAL A 20 -1.77 3.61 -12.73
C VAL A 20 -2.52 4.57 -11.84
N GLU A 21 -3.57 4.09 -11.18
CA GLU A 21 -4.38 4.88 -10.26
C GLU A 21 -3.59 5.30 -9.03
N SER A 22 -2.78 4.39 -8.46
CA SER A 22 -1.86 4.66 -7.35
C SER A 22 -0.91 5.81 -7.68
N ILE A 23 -0.12 5.70 -8.75
CA ILE A 23 0.84 6.74 -9.15
C ILE A 23 0.13 8.04 -9.48
N THR A 24 -0.94 7.98 -10.29
CA THR A 24 -1.69 9.17 -10.73
C THR A 24 -2.27 9.94 -9.55
N SER A 25 -2.71 9.25 -8.49
CA SER A 25 -3.23 9.90 -7.28
C SER A 25 -2.19 10.72 -6.51
N VAL A 26 -0.90 10.42 -6.69
CA VAL A 26 0.21 11.08 -6.00
C VAL A 26 0.81 12.22 -6.81
N LEU A 27 0.76 12.16 -8.15
CA LEU A 27 1.33 13.18 -9.04
C LEU A 27 0.94 14.65 -8.72
N PRO A 28 -0.29 14.97 -8.24
CA PRO A 28 -0.65 16.33 -7.83
C PRO A 28 0.00 16.83 -6.54
N LEU A 29 0.59 15.94 -5.73
CA LEU A 29 1.20 16.25 -4.43
C LEU A 29 2.71 16.41 -4.49
N VAL A 30 3.35 15.91 -5.54
CA VAL A 30 4.81 15.78 -5.63
C VAL A 30 5.38 16.59 -6.79
N ASP A 31 6.66 16.90 -6.71
CA ASP A 31 7.42 17.57 -7.78
C ASP A 31 8.03 16.58 -8.76
N GLU A 32 8.33 15.37 -8.28
CA GLU A 32 8.80 14.23 -9.07
C GLU A 32 8.25 12.93 -8.49
N PHE A 33 8.18 11.87 -9.29
CA PHE A 33 7.78 10.54 -8.88
C PHE A 33 8.78 9.50 -9.42
N ILE A 34 9.44 8.77 -8.54
CA ILE A 34 10.41 7.72 -8.91
C ILE A 34 9.73 6.36 -8.83
N PHE A 35 9.62 5.66 -9.96
CA PHE A 35 9.13 4.28 -10.00
C PHE A 35 10.26 3.32 -10.32
N ASN A 36 10.58 2.42 -9.39
CA ASN A 36 11.54 1.34 -9.62
C ASN A 36 10.83 0.11 -10.22
N ALA A 37 10.98 -0.06 -11.54
CA ALA A 37 10.43 -1.16 -12.30
C ALA A 37 11.36 -2.37 -12.19
N GLY A 38 10.88 -3.43 -11.54
CA GLY A 38 11.52 -4.74 -11.58
C GLY A 38 11.48 -5.36 -12.98
N ASP A 39 12.17 -6.48 -13.11
CA ASP A 39 12.22 -7.37 -14.28
C ASP A 39 10.86 -8.07 -14.52
N SER A 40 9.86 -7.27 -14.87
CA SER A 40 8.50 -7.74 -15.14
C SER A 40 8.47 -8.58 -16.41
N ARG A 41 7.68 -9.65 -16.37
CA ARG A 41 7.39 -10.53 -17.51
C ARG A 41 6.09 -10.17 -18.21
N ASP A 42 5.31 -9.26 -17.63
CA ASP A 42 4.13 -8.65 -18.23
C ASP A 42 4.44 -7.22 -18.69
N ALA A 43 3.42 -6.54 -19.24
CA ALA A 43 3.55 -5.16 -19.74
C ALA A 43 3.57 -4.09 -18.63
N THR A 44 3.89 -4.43 -17.37
CA THR A 44 3.84 -3.49 -16.22
C THR A 44 4.65 -2.22 -16.49
N THR A 45 5.88 -2.35 -16.97
CA THR A 45 6.76 -1.20 -17.22
C THR A 45 6.19 -0.29 -18.31
N ASP A 46 5.61 -0.87 -19.37
CA ASP A 46 4.99 -0.12 -20.46
C ASP A 46 3.71 0.58 -19.99
N LEU A 47 2.91 -0.09 -19.15
CA LEU A 47 1.73 0.49 -18.52
C LEU A 47 2.09 1.69 -17.66
N VAL A 48 3.12 1.58 -16.81
CA VAL A 48 3.58 2.73 -16.01
C VAL A 48 4.12 3.83 -16.91
N ARG A 49 4.84 3.50 -17.98
CA ARG A 49 5.33 4.49 -18.97
C ARG A 49 4.20 5.22 -19.69
N SER A 50 3.02 4.61 -19.81
CA SER A 50 1.84 5.25 -20.42
C SER A 50 1.28 6.41 -19.59
N ILE A 51 1.63 6.50 -18.30
CA ILE A 51 1.33 7.65 -17.43
C ILE A 51 2.15 8.84 -17.93
N SER A 52 1.54 9.61 -18.84
CA SER A 52 2.19 10.71 -19.56
C SER A 52 2.36 11.93 -18.66
N SER A 53 3.29 11.85 -17.70
CA SER A 53 3.59 12.90 -16.74
C SER A 53 5.07 13.26 -16.77
N PRO A 54 5.44 14.56 -16.90
CA PRO A 54 6.84 14.99 -16.87
C PRO A 54 7.49 14.77 -15.49
N LYS A 55 6.68 14.52 -14.44
CA LYS A 55 7.16 14.25 -13.09
C LYS A 55 7.59 12.79 -12.91
N LEU A 56 7.10 11.88 -13.74
CA LEU A 56 7.34 10.45 -13.58
C LEU A 56 8.70 10.07 -14.19
N ARG A 57 9.57 9.49 -13.36
CA ARG A 57 10.84 8.90 -13.76
C ARG A 57 10.83 7.42 -13.43
N ILE A 58 11.03 6.60 -14.46
CA ILE A 58 11.13 5.15 -14.31
C ILE A 58 12.61 4.78 -14.27
N ILE A 59 12.99 4.02 -13.26
CA ILE A 59 14.29 3.34 -13.17
C ILE A 59 14.05 1.83 -13.20
N SER A 60 15.07 1.06 -13.55
CA SER A 60 14.98 -0.40 -13.65
C SER A 60 15.91 -1.08 -12.69
N SER A 61 15.45 -2.21 -12.15
CA SER A 61 16.23 -3.12 -11.31
C SER A 61 15.90 -4.57 -11.65
N VAL A 62 16.76 -5.47 -11.18
CA VAL A 62 16.49 -6.91 -11.20
C VAL A 62 16.19 -7.34 -9.77
N TRP A 63 15.14 -8.12 -9.57
CA TRP A 63 14.82 -8.67 -8.26
C TRP A 63 15.63 -9.94 -8.03
N ASP A 64 16.35 -10.02 -6.91
CA ASP A 64 17.00 -11.24 -6.50
C ASP A 64 15.97 -12.20 -5.88
N ASP A 65 15.47 -13.14 -6.69
CA ASP A 65 14.48 -14.14 -6.27
C ASP A 65 15.02 -15.16 -5.26
N SER A 66 16.32 -15.14 -4.95
CA SER A 66 16.90 -15.92 -3.84
C SER A 66 16.61 -15.30 -2.47
N LEU A 67 16.27 -14.00 -2.42
CA LEU A 67 15.95 -13.27 -1.19
C LEU A 67 14.52 -13.53 -0.70
N ARG A 68 14.25 -14.79 -0.30
CA ARG A 68 12.96 -15.24 0.26
C ARG A 68 12.86 -15.08 1.79
N LYS A 69 13.73 -14.29 2.41
CA LYS A 69 13.72 -14.08 3.85
C LYS A 69 12.79 -12.92 4.19
N ASN A 70 11.63 -13.21 4.76
CA ASN A 70 10.70 -12.22 5.33
C ASN A 70 10.35 -11.04 4.39
N GLY A 71 10.27 -11.26 3.08
CA GLY A 71 9.96 -10.20 2.12
C GLY A 71 11.00 -9.09 2.02
N LEU A 72 12.27 -9.32 2.43
CA LEU A 72 13.32 -8.28 2.43
C LEU A 72 13.48 -7.58 1.07
N ILE A 73 13.30 -8.33 -0.02
CA ILE A 73 13.36 -7.82 -1.40
C ILE A 73 12.51 -6.56 -1.58
N PHE A 74 11.34 -6.46 -0.95
CA PHE A 74 10.45 -5.31 -1.09
C PHE A 74 11.10 -4.02 -0.57
N SER A 75 11.74 -4.06 0.61
CA SER A 75 12.43 -2.89 1.13
C SER A 75 13.69 -2.55 0.33
N GLU A 76 14.38 -3.52 -0.25
CA GLU A 76 15.53 -3.26 -1.13
C GLU A 76 15.10 -2.54 -2.41
N GLN A 77 14.01 -2.98 -3.03
CA GLN A 77 13.48 -2.34 -4.22
C GLN A 77 12.93 -0.94 -3.93
N ALA A 78 12.32 -0.75 -2.76
CA ALA A 78 11.92 0.58 -2.28
C ALA A 78 13.13 1.49 -2.01
N LYS A 79 14.22 0.96 -1.44
CA LYS A 79 15.47 1.72 -1.19
C LYS A 79 16.09 2.24 -2.48
N ILE A 80 16.11 1.42 -3.53
CA ILE A 80 16.61 1.84 -4.85
C ILE A 80 15.82 3.09 -5.32
N ALA A 81 14.49 3.03 -5.32
CA ALA A 81 13.67 4.19 -5.68
C ALA A 81 13.88 5.40 -4.75
N PHE A 82 13.94 5.15 -3.44
CA PHE A 82 14.12 6.18 -2.41
C PHE A 82 15.43 6.95 -2.58
N HIS A 83 16.54 6.27 -2.88
CA HIS A 83 17.85 6.91 -3.11
C HIS A 83 17.89 7.80 -4.36
N HIS A 84 16.94 7.63 -5.28
CA HIS A 84 16.79 8.49 -6.45
C HIS A 84 15.89 9.71 -6.20
N CYS A 85 15.23 9.79 -5.03
CA CYS A 85 14.46 10.96 -4.63
C CYS A 85 15.39 12.14 -4.32
N SER A 86 15.02 13.33 -4.79
CA SER A 86 15.76 14.58 -4.58
C SER A 86 14.95 15.65 -3.83
N GLY A 87 13.69 15.37 -3.50
CA GLY A 87 12.88 16.21 -2.62
C GLY A 87 13.35 16.11 -1.17
N GLU A 88 13.03 17.14 -0.37
CA GLU A 88 13.31 17.18 1.07
C GLU A 88 12.41 16.20 1.85
N TRP A 89 11.24 15.93 1.29
CA TRP A 89 10.31 14.91 1.74
C TRP A 89 10.07 13.90 0.63
N ALA A 90 9.83 12.66 1.04
CA ALA A 90 9.54 11.55 0.15
C ALA A 90 8.26 10.84 0.59
N LEU A 91 7.29 10.77 -0.32
CA LEU A 91 6.01 10.09 -0.15
C LEU A 91 6.05 8.73 -0.85
N PHE A 92 5.94 7.67 -0.07
CA PHE A 92 5.80 6.30 -0.57
C PHE A 92 4.33 5.92 -0.72
N VAL A 93 4.02 5.19 -1.79
CA VAL A 93 2.76 4.43 -1.92
C VAL A 93 3.05 3.05 -2.52
N ASN A 94 2.39 2.02 -2.02
CA ASN A 94 2.34 0.73 -2.71
C ASN A 94 1.47 0.80 -3.96
N ALA A 95 1.64 -0.14 -4.90
CA ALA A 95 0.89 -0.19 -6.16
C ALA A 95 -0.63 -0.38 -6.00
N ASP A 96 -1.10 -0.69 -4.79
CA ASP A 96 -2.51 -0.81 -4.38
C ASP A 96 -2.95 0.26 -3.36
N GLU A 97 -2.11 1.25 -3.07
CA GLU A 97 -2.41 2.39 -2.22
C GLU A 97 -2.70 3.63 -3.06
N VAL A 98 -3.80 4.33 -2.75
CA VAL A 98 -4.27 5.49 -3.50
C VAL A 98 -4.64 6.62 -2.53
N ILE A 99 -4.32 7.86 -2.89
CA ILE A 99 -4.68 9.05 -2.11
C ILE A 99 -5.91 9.73 -2.72
N HIS A 100 -6.90 10.06 -1.90
CA HIS A 100 -8.09 10.77 -2.34
C HIS A 100 -7.79 12.27 -2.47
N GLU A 101 -8.31 12.93 -3.50
CA GLU A 101 -8.11 14.35 -3.75
C GLU A 101 -8.55 15.27 -2.58
N LYS A 102 -9.51 14.83 -1.76
CA LYS A 102 -9.90 15.55 -0.54
C LYS A 102 -8.79 15.65 0.50
N ASP A 103 -7.83 14.71 0.45
CA ASP A 103 -6.73 14.60 1.40
C ASP A 103 -5.50 15.41 0.94
N TYR A 104 -5.51 16.01 -0.26
CA TYR A 104 -4.38 16.79 -0.78
C TYR A 104 -4.05 18.02 0.07
N GLU A 105 -5.06 18.81 0.42
CA GLU A 105 -4.88 20.00 1.25
C GLU A 105 -4.44 19.68 2.68
N PRO A 106 -5.04 18.68 3.38
CA PRO A 106 -4.51 18.19 4.66
C PRO A 106 -3.01 17.82 4.61
N ILE A 107 -2.58 17.08 3.59
CA ILE A 107 -1.18 16.67 3.43
C ILE A 107 -0.27 17.90 3.26
N ARG A 108 -0.64 18.84 2.38
CA ARG A 108 0.12 20.09 2.16
C ARG A 108 0.24 20.92 3.43
N LYS A 109 -0.84 21.06 4.20
CA LYS A 109 -0.84 21.77 5.48
C LYS A 109 0.05 21.09 6.52
N ALA A 110 0.01 19.77 6.61
CA ALA A 110 0.86 19.02 7.54
C ALA A 110 2.34 19.20 7.17
N LEU A 111 2.69 19.09 5.89
CA LEU A 111 4.04 19.34 5.39
C LEU A 111 4.53 20.75 5.75
N GLN A 112 3.74 21.79 5.46
CA GLN A 112 4.08 23.18 5.79
C GLN A 112 4.27 23.39 7.30
N LYS A 113 3.37 22.82 8.12
CA LYS A 113 3.41 22.93 9.58
C LYS A 113 4.66 22.31 10.19
N TYR A 114 5.12 21.19 9.64
CA TYR A 114 6.23 20.41 10.20
C TYR A 114 7.56 20.62 9.47
N GLN A 115 7.59 21.43 8.42
CA GLN A 115 8.79 21.67 7.60
C GLN A 115 9.99 22.13 8.44
N ASP A 116 9.79 23.08 9.35
CA ASP A 116 10.86 23.64 10.18
C ASP A 116 11.09 22.88 11.50
N GLN A 117 10.34 21.79 11.73
CA GLN A 117 10.46 20.95 12.92
C GLN A 117 11.37 19.75 12.61
N ALA A 118 12.68 19.95 12.78
CA ALA A 118 13.71 18.98 12.41
C ALA A 118 13.58 17.63 13.14
N GLN A 119 12.93 17.59 14.31
CA GLN A 119 12.66 16.37 15.06
C GLN A 119 11.61 15.46 14.39
N ILE A 120 10.70 16.03 13.60
CA ILE A 120 9.66 15.27 12.90
C ILE A 120 10.27 14.65 11.64
N LEU A 121 10.45 13.33 11.66
CA LEU A 121 11.04 12.55 10.57
C LEU A 121 10.02 11.97 9.60
N GLY A 122 8.75 11.88 10.00
CA GLY A 122 7.69 11.33 9.14
C GLY A 122 6.27 11.78 9.49
N LEU A 123 5.38 11.67 8.51
CA LEU A 123 3.95 11.89 8.67
C LEU A 123 3.19 10.57 8.52
N MET A 124 2.33 10.32 9.51
CA MET A 124 1.50 9.15 9.63
C MET A 124 0.12 9.38 9.03
N PHE A 125 -0.28 8.45 8.16
CA PHE A 125 -1.57 8.40 7.48
C PHE A 125 -2.49 7.42 8.17
N ARG A 126 -3.80 7.63 8.04
CA ARG A 126 -4.84 6.66 8.42
C ARG A 126 -5.16 5.77 7.23
N TYR A 127 -5.70 4.57 7.46
CA TYR A 127 -5.94 3.60 6.40
C TYR A 127 -7.40 3.18 6.29
N TYR A 128 -7.86 3.07 5.06
CA TYR A 128 -9.01 2.26 4.69
C TYR A 128 -8.49 1.02 3.97
N HIS A 129 -8.66 -0.15 4.58
CA HIS A 129 -8.31 -1.41 3.94
C HIS A 129 -9.54 -2.06 3.33
N PHE A 130 -9.55 -2.19 2.01
CA PHE A 130 -10.62 -2.82 1.26
C PHE A 130 -10.29 -4.30 1.01
N ASP A 131 -11.23 -5.17 1.36
CA ASP A 131 -11.13 -6.62 1.18
C ASP A 131 -12.31 -7.10 0.31
N ALA A 132 -12.01 -7.98 -0.65
CA ALA A 132 -12.92 -8.58 -1.64
C ALA A 132 -13.54 -7.62 -2.67
N ASP A 133 -14.02 -6.45 -2.25
CA ASP A 133 -14.62 -5.45 -3.12
C ASP A 133 -14.37 -4.02 -2.63
N PHE A 134 -14.88 -3.05 -3.39
CA PHE A 134 -14.70 -1.62 -3.11
C PHE A 134 -15.58 -1.11 -1.96
N TRP A 135 -16.49 -1.91 -1.39
CA TRP A 135 -17.43 -1.45 -0.37
C TRP A 135 -17.20 -2.09 1.00
N SER A 136 -16.22 -2.97 1.12
CA SER A 136 -16.02 -3.80 2.31
C SER A 136 -14.67 -3.50 2.97
N LEU A 137 -14.71 -2.81 4.12
CA LEU A 137 -13.54 -2.47 4.90
C LEU A 137 -13.20 -3.56 5.91
N ASN A 138 -11.92 -3.91 6.01
CA ASN A 138 -11.41 -4.77 7.08
C ASN A 138 -11.02 -3.94 8.31
N PRO A 139 -11.77 -4.03 9.44
CA PRO A 139 -11.47 -3.25 10.63
C PRO A 139 -10.29 -3.81 11.44
N TRP A 140 -9.81 -5.01 11.13
CA TRP A 140 -8.79 -5.70 11.92
C TRP A 140 -7.36 -5.52 11.44
N ARG A 141 -7.16 -5.04 10.21
CA ARG A 141 -5.84 -4.62 9.68
C ARG A 141 -5.30 -3.42 10.46
N TYR A 142 -4.06 -2.99 10.17
CA TYR A 142 -3.49 -1.81 10.82
C TYR A 142 -4.26 -0.55 10.42
N HIS A 143 -4.34 0.45 11.30
CA HIS A 143 -5.18 1.64 11.05
C HIS A 143 -4.37 2.84 10.57
N LYS A 144 -3.06 2.77 10.75
CA LYS A 144 -2.14 3.89 10.57
C LYS A 144 -0.78 3.41 10.14
N GLU A 145 -0.13 4.16 9.25
CA GLU A 145 1.25 3.92 8.86
C GLU A 145 1.94 5.19 8.38
N ILE A 146 3.26 5.26 8.56
CA ILE A 146 4.09 6.37 8.08
C ILE A 146 4.39 6.14 6.60
N ARG A 147 4.05 7.13 5.77
CA ARG A 147 4.23 7.06 4.31
C ARG A 147 4.96 8.25 3.72
N LEU A 148 4.99 9.36 4.44
CA LEU A 148 5.76 10.53 4.05
C LEU A 148 6.89 10.70 5.05
N VAL A 149 8.13 10.78 4.59
CA VAL A 149 9.32 10.85 5.45
C VAL A 149 10.33 11.87 4.95
N ARG A 150 11.18 12.38 5.83
CA ARG A 150 12.28 13.27 5.44
C ARG A 150 13.31 12.51 4.63
N ASN A 151 13.86 13.13 3.61
CA ASN A 151 14.89 12.57 2.75
C ASN A 151 16.24 13.24 3.05
N ASP A 152 16.72 13.06 4.28
CA ASP A 152 17.98 13.65 4.78
C ASP A 152 18.94 12.61 5.37
N GLY A 153 18.73 11.34 5.03
CA GLY A 153 19.56 10.21 5.47
C GLY A 153 19.26 9.72 6.89
N ARG A 154 18.32 10.33 7.63
CA ARG A 154 17.96 9.88 8.99
C ARG A 154 16.95 8.73 9.00
N VAL A 155 16.35 8.41 7.85
CA VAL A 155 15.33 7.37 7.70
C VAL A 155 15.64 6.47 6.51
N GLU A 156 15.24 5.21 6.60
CA GLU A 156 15.34 4.26 5.49
C GLU A 156 14.07 3.39 5.41
N PRO A 157 13.66 2.98 4.19
CA PRO A 157 12.69 1.89 4.01
C PRO A 157 13.12 0.61 4.73
N CYS A 158 12.18 -0.14 5.33
CA CYS A 158 12.49 -1.36 6.09
C CYS A 158 11.41 -2.44 6.01
N GLY A 159 11.78 -3.65 6.48
CA GLY A 159 10.88 -4.80 6.54
C GLY A 159 10.50 -5.31 5.14
N ASP A 160 9.23 -5.63 4.97
CA ASP A 160 8.57 -5.93 3.70
C ASP A 160 8.02 -4.66 3.02
N MET A 161 8.69 -3.52 3.25
CA MET A 161 8.17 -2.19 2.98
C MET A 161 6.89 -1.84 3.76
N SER A 162 6.72 -2.44 4.94
CA SER A 162 5.65 -2.06 5.88
C SER A 162 5.83 -0.66 6.46
N GLY A 163 7.06 -0.13 6.53
CA GLY A 163 7.31 1.21 7.05
C GLY A 163 8.76 1.68 6.90
N PHE A 164 9.18 2.54 7.83
CA PHE A 164 10.48 3.20 7.82
C PHE A 164 11.19 3.04 9.17
N LEU A 165 12.52 2.91 9.12
CA LEU A 165 13.40 2.85 10.28
C LEU A 165 14.12 4.19 10.46
N ALA A 166 14.35 4.60 11.72
CA ALA A 166 15.30 5.65 12.05
C ALA A 166 16.73 5.09 12.03
N VAL A 167 17.64 5.72 11.28
CA VAL A 167 19.01 5.22 11.08
C VAL A 167 19.81 5.22 12.39
N ALA A 168 19.60 6.24 13.23
CA ALA A 168 20.37 6.47 14.45
C ALA A 168 20.28 5.33 15.47
N ASP A 169 19.11 4.69 15.60
CA ASP A 169 18.88 3.61 16.58
C ASP A 169 18.31 2.33 15.96
N LYS A 170 18.16 2.29 14.63
CA LYS A 170 17.62 1.17 13.86
C LYS A 170 16.23 0.71 14.32
N ARG A 171 15.43 1.61 14.92
CA ARG A 171 14.05 1.34 15.33
C ARG A 171 13.06 1.79 14.26
N TYR A 172 11.95 1.07 14.12
CA TYR A 172 10.82 1.53 13.31
C TYR A 172 10.32 2.88 13.82
N LEU A 173 10.07 3.84 12.92
CA LEU A 173 9.57 5.17 13.29
C LEU A 173 8.25 5.09 14.05
N LYS A 174 7.33 4.24 13.58
CA LYS A 174 5.99 4.07 14.15
C LYS A 174 5.98 3.57 15.60
N SER A 175 6.90 2.68 15.95
CA SER A 175 7.05 2.16 17.33
C SER A 175 8.17 2.87 18.12
N GLY A 176 8.83 3.85 17.49
CA GLY A 176 9.86 4.65 18.11
C GLY A 176 9.28 5.81 18.92
N PRO A 177 10.14 6.75 19.36
CA PRO A 177 9.70 7.93 20.09
C PRO A 177 8.68 8.76 19.29
N ALA A 178 7.55 9.09 19.91
CA ALA A 178 6.41 9.71 19.23
C ALA A 178 6.71 11.12 18.71
N GLU A 179 7.72 11.80 19.27
CA GLU A 179 8.22 13.09 18.81
C GLU A 179 8.89 13.04 17.43
N ARG A 180 9.15 11.83 16.89
CA ARG A 180 9.74 11.65 15.56
C ARG A 180 8.73 11.63 14.43
N TRP A 181 7.43 11.67 14.72
CA TRP A 181 6.41 11.69 13.68
C TRP A 181 5.21 12.54 14.07
N ALA A 182 4.45 12.97 13.07
CA ALA A 182 3.18 13.67 13.26
C ALA A 182 2.08 13.07 12.38
N PHE A 183 0.84 13.49 12.57
CA PHE A 183 -0.26 13.09 11.68
C PHE A 183 -0.26 13.92 10.41
N SER A 184 -0.52 13.29 9.26
CA SER A 184 -0.80 13.98 8.00
C SER A 184 -2.26 14.49 7.91
N ASP A 185 -3.12 14.04 8.83
CA ASP A 185 -4.58 14.21 8.79
C ASP A 185 -5.26 13.72 7.51
N ALA A 186 -4.58 12.81 6.78
CA ALA A 186 -5.03 12.21 5.54
C ALA A 186 -5.24 10.70 5.64
N HIS A 187 -5.98 10.15 4.67
CA HIS A 187 -6.24 8.72 4.54
C HIS A 187 -5.58 8.13 3.29
N ILE A 188 -5.12 6.89 3.42
CA ILE A 188 -4.73 6.05 2.30
C ILE A 188 -5.82 5.00 2.07
N TYR A 189 -6.24 4.89 0.82
CA TYR A 189 -7.19 3.89 0.34
C TYR A 189 -6.38 2.72 -0.17
N HIS A 190 -6.35 1.63 0.59
CA HIS A 190 -5.54 0.47 0.31
C HIS A 190 -6.42 -0.66 -0.22
N TYR A 191 -6.28 -0.95 -1.51
CA TYR A 191 -7.04 -1.96 -2.27
C TYR A 191 -6.29 -3.29 -2.39
N GLY A 192 -5.40 -3.59 -1.45
CA GLY A 192 -4.52 -4.74 -1.55
C GLY A 192 -5.24 -6.07 -1.56
N TRP A 193 -6.49 -6.13 -1.09
CA TRP A 193 -7.31 -7.33 -1.08
C TRP A 193 -8.53 -7.25 -2.01
N VAL A 194 -8.52 -6.32 -2.97
CA VAL A 194 -9.54 -6.19 -4.03
C VAL A 194 -8.94 -6.59 -5.37
N ARG A 195 -9.52 -7.59 -6.04
CA ARG A 195 -9.11 -8.05 -7.37
C ARG A 195 -10.34 -8.32 -8.22
N LYS A 196 -10.19 -8.34 -9.54
CA LYS A 196 -11.27 -8.67 -10.48
C LYS A 196 -11.98 -9.99 -10.16
N ASN A 197 -11.23 -11.00 -9.72
CA ASN A 197 -11.79 -12.29 -9.34
C ASN A 197 -10.97 -12.97 -8.22
N PRO A 198 -11.58 -13.97 -7.55
CA PRO A 198 -10.90 -14.72 -6.48
C PRO A 198 -9.71 -15.57 -6.96
N GLU A 199 -9.66 -16.00 -8.22
CA GLU A 199 -8.50 -16.74 -8.74
C GLU A 199 -7.23 -15.86 -8.75
N ILE A 200 -7.34 -14.60 -9.20
CA ILE A 200 -6.22 -13.64 -9.18
C ILE A 200 -5.80 -13.34 -7.74
N MET A 201 -6.75 -13.25 -6.80
CA MET A 201 -6.40 -13.07 -5.39
C MET A 201 -5.59 -14.25 -4.86
N LEU A 202 -6.00 -15.48 -5.20
CA LEU A 202 -5.28 -16.69 -4.80
C LEU A 202 -3.87 -16.71 -5.37
N GLU A 203 -3.72 -16.38 -6.66
CA GLU A 203 -2.42 -16.31 -7.32
C GLU A 203 -1.53 -15.21 -6.74
N ARG A 204 -2.08 -14.03 -6.45
CA ARG A 204 -1.38 -12.97 -5.73
C ARG A 204 -0.85 -13.47 -4.40
N ASN A 205 -1.68 -14.15 -3.62
CA ASN A 205 -1.26 -14.68 -2.31
C ASN A 205 -0.17 -15.74 -2.46
N ARG A 206 -0.29 -16.68 -3.41
CA ARG A 206 0.77 -17.68 -3.68
C ARG A 206 2.11 -17.03 -3.97
N ARG A 207 2.13 -15.97 -4.80
CA ARG A 207 3.36 -15.26 -5.15
C ARG A 207 3.92 -14.42 -4.03
N LEU A 208 3.06 -13.83 -3.20
CA LEU A 208 3.51 -13.10 -2.03
C LEU A 208 4.18 -14.06 -1.04
N GLU A 209 3.53 -15.18 -0.74
CA GLU A 209 3.97 -16.19 0.23
C GLU A 209 5.29 -16.87 -0.17
N TYR A 210 5.60 -16.93 -1.46
CA TYR A 210 6.91 -17.38 -1.97
C TYR A 210 8.08 -16.58 -1.38
N TYR A 211 7.88 -15.31 -1.01
CA TYR A 211 8.92 -14.47 -0.39
C TYR A 211 9.03 -14.63 1.13
N TYR A 212 8.19 -15.48 1.74
CA TYR A 212 8.16 -15.72 3.19
C TYR A 212 8.34 -17.19 3.54
N HIS A 213 7.95 -18.10 2.64
CA HIS A 213 7.90 -19.53 2.91
C HIS A 213 8.49 -20.37 1.78
N ASP A 214 8.78 -21.63 2.11
CA ASP A 214 9.27 -22.61 1.15
C ASP A 214 8.12 -23.23 0.31
N ASP A 215 8.51 -23.99 -0.71
CA ASP A 215 7.57 -24.61 -1.63
C ASP A 215 6.68 -25.67 -0.94
N SER A 216 7.09 -26.22 0.20
CA SER A 216 6.28 -27.19 0.96
C SER A 216 5.07 -26.52 1.61
N TYR A 217 5.28 -25.33 2.21
CA TYR A 217 4.21 -24.51 2.76
C TYR A 217 3.22 -24.09 1.67
N LEU A 218 3.70 -23.69 0.50
CA LEU A 218 2.85 -23.30 -0.63
C LEU A 218 1.98 -24.47 -1.09
N ARG A 219 2.55 -25.68 -1.22
CA ARG A 219 1.78 -26.88 -1.57
C ARG A 219 0.72 -27.22 -0.53
N GLN A 220 1.06 -27.14 0.76
CA GLN A 220 0.13 -27.48 1.84
C GLN A 220 -1.03 -26.49 1.95
N ASN A 221 -0.74 -25.19 1.87
CA ASN A 221 -1.74 -24.14 2.16
C ASN A 221 -2.50 -23.66 0.92
N TYR A 222 -1.91 -23.82 -0.26
CA TYR A 222 -2.47 -23.33 -1.52
C TYR A 222 -2.64 -24.41 -2.58
N GLY A 223 -2.11 -25.62 -2.38
CA GLY A 223 -2.29 -26.74 -3.30
C GLY A 223 -3.75 -27.15 -3.43
N GLY A 224 -4.18 -27.45 -4.66
CA GLY A 224 -5.57 -27.86 -4.96
C GLY A 224 -6.63 -26.77 -4.87
N LYS A 225 -6.32 -25.58 -4.35
CA LYS A 225 -7.24 -24.43 -4.34
C LYS A 225 -7.37 -23.84 -5.75
N GLN A 226 -8.60 -23.56 -6.17
CA GLN A 226 -8.90 -22.89 -7.43
C GLN A 226 -9.15 -21.39 -7.23
N GLU A 227 -9.78 -21.03 -6.11
CA GLU A 227 -10.16 -19.66 -5.77
C GLU A 227 -9.80 -19.31 -4.32
N PHE A 228 -9.66 -18.02 -4.04
CA PHE A 228 -9.53 -17.51 -2.67
C PHE A 228 -10.92 -17.33 -2.02
N ASP A 229 -11.14 -17.89 -0.84
CA ASP A 229 -12.39 -17.65 -0.10
C ASP A 229 -12.23 -16.54 0.95
N TYR A 230 -13.09 -15.53 0.85
CA TYR A 230 -13.19 -14.46 1.83
C TYR A 230 -14.14 -14.90 2.96
N GLU A 231 -13.70 -15.83 3.80
CA GLU A 231 -14.55 -16.49 4.82
C GLU A 231 -15.25 -15.49 5.77
N TYR A 232 -14.57 -14.40 6.13
CA TYR A 232 -15.04 -13.35 7.03
C TYR A 232 -15.71 -12.16 6.30
N TYR A 233 -16.01 -12.29 5.01
CA TYR A 233 -16.59 -11.21 4.20
C TYR A 233 -17.82 -10.57 4.85
N ASP A 234 -18.72 -11.38 5.39
CA ASP A 234 -19.94 -10.87 6.01
C ASP A 234 -19.70 -10.08 7.30
N ALA A 235 -18.53 -10.23 7.94
CA ALA A 235 -18.13 -9.53 9.15
C ALA A 235 -17.44 -8.18 8.87
N LEU A 236 -17.06 -7.90 7.62
CA LEU A 236 -16.40 -6.66 7.21
C LEU A 236 -17.26 -5.41 7.53
N LYS A 237 -16.67 -4.23 7.58
CA LYS A 237 -17.42 -2.98 7.73
C LYS A 237 -17.88 -2.48 6.37
N GLU A 238 -19.06 -1.87 6.31
CA GLU A 238 -19.56 -1.21 5.10
C GLU A 238 -18.87 0.15 4.90
N PHE A 239 -18.27 0.37 3.75
CA PHE A 239 -17.76 1.68 3.33
C PHE A 239 -18.89 2.51 2.71
N ARG A 240 -19.08 3.72 3.24
CA ARG A 240 -20.11 4.67 2.77
C ARG A 240 -19.53 5.98 2.26
N GLY A 241 -18.21 6.07 2.14
CA GLY A 241 -17.55 7.25 1.60
C GLY A 241 -17.43 7.19 0.08
N THR A 242 -16.69 8.15 -0.46
CA THR A 242 -16.30 8.21 -1.87
C THR A 242 -14.94 7.57 -2.08
N HIS A 243 -14.73 6.97 -3.26
CA HIS A 243 -13.42 6.53 -3.72
C HIS A 243 -12.70 7.70 -4.41
N PRO A 244 -11.34 7.70 -4.44
CA PRO A 244 -10.59 8.64 -5.25
C PRO A 244 -11.05 8.62 -6.71
N ALA A 245 -11.11 9.79 -7.36
CA ALA A 245 -11.60 9.91 -8.74
C ALA A 245 -10.87 8.97 -9.73
N VAL A 246 -9.56 8.78 -9.55
CA VAL A 246 -8.74 7.87 -10.36
C VAL A 246 -9.23 6.41 -10.32
N MET A 247 -9.96 6.00 -9.27
CA MET A 247 -10.49 4.65 -9.10
C MET A 247 -11.89 4.46 -9.70
N GLU A 248 -12.57 5.52 -10.14
CA GLU A 248 -13.97 5.46 -10.62
C GLU A 248 -14.17 4.40 -11.70
N GLY A 249 -13.25 4.31 -12.67
CA GLY A 249 -13.34 3.33 -13.75
C GLY A 249 -13.29 1.88 -13.25
N ARG A 250 -12.49 1.60 -12.21
CA ARG A 250 -12.43 0.26 -11.59
C ARG A 250 -13.69 -0.02 -10.80
N VAL A 251 -14.13 0.93 -9.97
CA VAL A 251 -15.34 0.79 -9.13
C VAL A 251 -16.58 0.58 -10.01
N ALA A 252 -16.74 1.33 -11.10
CA ALA A 252 -17.88 1.24 -12.00
C ALA A 252 -18.00 -0.10 -12.72
N ARG A 253 -16.88 -0.80 -12.95
CA ARG A 253 -16.84 -2.13 -13.58
C ARG A 253 -16.90 -3.27 -12.57
N SER A 254 -17.06 -2.96 -11.29
CA SER A 254 -17.07 -3.95 -10.22
C SER A 254 -18.44 -4.11 -9.59
N SER A 255 -18.67 -5.29 -9.03
CA SER A 255 -19.83 -5.61 -8.23
C SER A 255 -19.38 -5.98 -6.82
N ARG A 256 -20.31 -5.94 -5.86
CA ARG A 256 -20.06 -6.53 -4.55
C ARG A 256 -19.76 -8.01 -4.70
N PHE A 257 -18.87 -8.51 -3.86
CA PHE A 257 -18.47 -9.91 -3.89
C PHE A 257 -19.67 -10.83 -3.57
N ARG A 258 -20.45 -10.51 -2.53
CA ARG A 258 -21.69 -11.22 -2.18
C ARG A 258 -22.74 -10.24 -1.65
N LYS A 259 -24.02 -10.63 -1.66
CA LYS A 259 -25.09 -9.84 -0.99
C LYS A 259 -24.84 -9.85 0.52
N ARG A 260 -24.77 -8.67 1.13
CA ARG A 260 -24.50 -8.54 2.57
C ARG A 260 -25.76 -8.21 3.35
N ARG A 261 -25.93 -8.90 4.47
CA ARG A 261 -26.82 -8.45 5.55
C ARG A 261 -26.05 -7.51 6.46
N ASN A 262 -26.76 -6.73 7.27
CA ASN A 262 -26.13 -5.93 8.30
C ASN A 262 -25.26 -6.83 9.19
N ARG A 263 -23.96 -6.55 9.30
CA ARG A 263 -23.00 -7.38 10.05
C ARG A 263 -23.39 -7.55 11.53
N TRP A 264 -24.11 -6.58 12.10
CA TRP A 264 -24.63 -6.66 13.48
C TRP A 264 -25.66 -7.78 13.66
N LEU A 265 -26.27 -8.26 12.57
CA LEU A 265 -27.22 -9.38 12.55
C LEU A 265 -26.54 -10.71 12.20
N ASN A 266 -25.20 -10.75 12.17
CA ASN A 266 -24.44 -11.93 11.78
C ASN A 266 -23.65 -12.49 12.98
N PHE A 267 -23.92 -13.72 13.40
CA PHE A 267 -23.17 -14.37 14.48
C PHE A 267 -21.67 -14.48 14.18
N ARG A 268 -21.29 -14.64 12.91
CA ARG A 268 -19.86 -14.66 12.52
C ARG A 268 -19.16 -13.35 12.88
N PHE A 269 -19.84 -12.21 12.81
CA PHE A 269 -19.25 -10.94 13.25
C PHE A 269 -18.83 -10.97 14.72
N TYR A 270 -19.68 -11.50 15.60
CA TYR A 270 -19.34 -11.63 17.01
C TYR A 270 -18.20 -12.62 17.23
N LYS A 271 -18.16 -13.74 16.48
CA LYS A 271 -17.02 -14.66 16.48
C LYS A 271 -15.72 -13.92 16.15
N GLU A 272 -15.69 -13.14 15.07
CA GLU A 272 -14.50 -12.35 14.69
C GLU A 272 -14.14 -11.28 15.75
N VAL A 273 -15.14 -10.66 16.39
CA VAL A 273 -14.91 -9.73 17.51
C VAL A 273 -14.29 -10.43 18.71
N PHE A 274 -14.70 -11.65 19.05
CA PHE A 274 -14.06 -12.42 20.12
C PHE A 274 -12.63 -12.84 19.76
N THR A 275 -12.36 -13.15 18.50
CA THR A 275 -11.03 -13.56 18.04
C THR A 275 -10.04 -12.39 17.93
N HIS A 276 -10.50 -11.24 17.41
CA HIS A 276 -9.62 -10.14 17.01
C HIS A 276 -9.86 -8.82 17.77
N GLY A 277 -10.86 -8.78 18.65
CA GLY A 277 -11.33 -7.59 19.33
C GLY A 277 -12.29 -6.75 18.49
N PHE A 278 -13.06 -5.89 19.15
CA PHE A 278 -13.95 -4.94 18.48
C PHE A 278 -13.17 -3.71 18.01
N LYS A 279 -13.16 -3.45 16.69
CA LYS A 279 -12.41 -2.34 16.07
C LYS A 279 -13.28 -1.39 15.23
N GLY A 280 -14.55 -1.22 15.63
CA GLY A 280 -15.46 -0.24 15.04
C GLY A 280 -15.83 -0.57 13.60
#